data_AF-A0A528FTA0-F1
#
_entry.id   AF-A0A528FTA0-F1
#
_cell.length_a   1.000
_cell.length_b   1.000
_cell.length_c   1.000
_cell.angle_alpha   90.00
_cell.angle_beta   90.00
_cell.angle_gamma   90.00
#
_symmetry.space_group_name_H-M   'P 1'
#
loop_
_entity.id
_entity.type
_entity.pdbx_description
1 polymer ?
#
loop_
_entity_poly.entity_id
_entity_poly.type
_entity_poly.pdbx_seq_one_letter_code
_entity_poly.pdbx_strand_id
1 'polypeptide(L)'
;AQKHGSKLAVETVDVRDGDVLAPLLAHSKAIFHLAAQTAVTTSLVQPSEDFDVNLRGTFNVLEAARRSGRRIPVIFASTNKVYGGLPDV
;
A
#
# COMPACT_ATOMS: atom_id res chain seq x y z
N ALA A 1 5.12 5.53 -20.74
CA ALA A 1 4.28 4.53 -21.44
C ALA A 1 4.94 3.91 -22.69
N GLN A 2 5.71 4.65 -23.51
CA GLN A 2 6.21 4.15 -24.81
C GLN A 2 7.13 2.90 -24.80
N LYS A 3 7.75 2.51 -23.68
CA LYS A 3 8.73 1.40 -23.64
C LYS A 3 8.15 0.00 -23.37
N HIS A 4 6.91 -0.10 -22.89
CA HIS A 4 6.33 -1.38 -22.42
C HIS A 4 5.00 -1.78 -23.10
N GLY A 5 4.47 -0.96 -24.02
CA GLY A 5 3.25 -1.25 -24.77
C GLY A 5 2.07 -1.60 -23.86
N SER A 6 1.33 -2.66 -24.20
CA SER A 6 0.17 -3.15 -23.42
C SER A 6 0.54 -3.93 -22.14
N LYS A 7 1.83 -4.12 -21.85
CA LYS A 7 2.27 -4.87 -20.66
C LYS A 7 2.29 -4.02 -19.37
N LEU A 8 2.09 -2.71 -19.48
CA LEU A 8 2.07 -1.78 -18.36
C LEU A 8 0.90 -0.82 -18.51
N ALA A 9 -0.05 -0.91 -17.57
CA ALA A 9 -1.03 0.13 -17.32
C ALA A 9 -0.56 0.98 -16.13
N VAL A 10 -0.74 2.29 -16.19
CA VAL A 10 -0.38 3.22 -15.11
C VAL A 10 -1.62 3.99 -14.73
N GLU A 11 -2.00 3.90 -13.46
CA GLU A 11 -3.11 4.62 -12.86
C GLU A 11 -2.56 5.60 -11.83
N THR A 12 -3.04 6.84 -11.84
CA THR A 12 -2.67 7.84 -10.82
C THR A 12 -3.78 7.90 -9.79
N VAL A 13 -3.56 7.23 -8.65
CA VAL A 13 -4.55 7.06 -7.58
C VAL A 13 -3.84 7.09 -6.23
N ASP A 14 -4.49 7.65 -5.22
CA ASP A 14 -3.99 7.61 -3.84
C ASP A 14 -4.44 6.32 -3.14
N VAL A 15 -3.56 5.71 -2.35
CA VAL A 15 -3.89 4.49 -1.59
C VAL A 15 -5.01 4.72 -0.55
N ARG A 16 -5.27 5.99 -0.19
CA ARG A 16 -6.35 6.41 0.71
C ARG A 16 -7.74 6.33 0.05
N ASP A 17 -7.80 6.31 -1.28
CA ASP A 17 -9.05 6.28 -2.07
C ASP A 17 -9.55 4.85 -2.31
N GLY A 18 -10.02 4.20 -1.24
CA GLY A 18 -10.41 2.79 -1.27
C GLY A 18 -11.45 2.42 -2.35
N ASP A 19 -12.43 3.29 -2.60
CA ASP A 19 -13.47 3.04 -3.60
C ASP A 19 -12.92 3.06 -5.03
N VAL A 20 -11.86 3.83 -5.29
CA VAL A 20 -11.17 3.87 -6.59
C VAL A 20 -10.22 2.70 -6.73
N LEU A 21 -9.51 2.31 -5.66
CA LEU A 21 -8.57 1.18 -5.65
C LEU A 21 -9.26 -0.17 -5.86
N ALA A 22 -10.43 -0.36 -5.25
CA ALA A 22 -11.12 -1.65 -5.26
C ALA A 22 -11.28 -2.26 -6.66
N PRO A 23 -11.86 -1.56 -7.66
CA PRO A 23 -11.98 -2.11 -9.02
C PRO A 23 -10.63 -2.31 -9.72
N LEU A 24 -9.63 -1.45 -9.45
CA LEU A 24 -8.30 -1.55 -10.07
C LEU A 24 -7.54 -2.81 -9.62
N LEU A 25 -7.70 -3.20 -8.36
CA LEU A 25 -7.01 -4.35 -7.77
C LEU A 25 -7.78 -5.67 -7.95
N ALA A 26 -9.08 -5.62 -8.24
CA ALA A 26 -9.98 -6.78 -8.25
C ALA A 26 -9.55 -7.89 -9.22
N HIS A 27 -8.83 -7.56 -10.29
CA HIS A 27 -8.41 -8.53 -11.32
C HIS A 27 -6.95 -8.97 -11.22
N SER A 28 -6.22 -8.48 -10.22
CA SER A 28 -4.81 -8.80 -10.01
C SER A 28 -4.60 -10.29 -9.73
N LYS A 29 -3.48 -10.83 -10.23
CA LYS A 29 -3.00 -12.18 -9.86
C LYS A 29 -2.24 -12.17 -8.53
N ALA A 30 -1.60 -11.05 -8.22
CA ALA A 30 -0.89 -10.77 -6.97
C ALA A 30 -0.81 -9.26 -6.80
N ILE A 31 -0.69 -8.78 -5.56
CA ILE A 31 -0.53 -7.36 -5.24
C ILE A 31 0.79 -7.18 -4.50
N PHE A 32 1.63 -6.26 -4.99
CA PHE A 32 2.81 -5.78 -4.28
C PHE A 32 2.48 -4.42 -3.68
N HIS A 33 2.17 -4.37 -2.39
CA HIS A 33 1.79 -3.14 -1.70
C HIS A 33 3.05 -2.44 -1.18
N LEU A 34 3.53 -1.47 -1.97
CA LEU A 34 4.75 -0.69 -1.72
C LEU A 34 4.48 0.78 -1.42
N ALA A 35 3.21 1.22 -1.50
CA ALA A 35 2.83 2.60 -1.23
C ALA A 35 2.83 2.85 0.30
N ALA A 36 3.66 3.80 0.75
CA ALA A 36 3.83 4.14 2.16
C ALA A 36 4.42 5.55 2.31
N GLN A 37 4.15 6.16 3.46
CA GLN A 37 4.94 7.24 4.03
C GLN A 37 6.12 6.59 4.77
N THR A 38 7.35 6.84 4.36
CA THR A 38 8.55 6.09 4.81
C THR A 38 9.46 6.83 5.78
N ALA A 39 9.28 8.13 5.97
CA ALA A 39 10.11 8.97 6.82
C ALA A 39 9.64 8.95 8.28
N VAL A 40 10.52 8.49 9.18
CA VAL A 40 10.26 8.47 10.64
C VAL A 40 10.07 9.88 11.20
N THR A 41 10.81 10.87 10.70
CA THR A 41 10.65 12.26 11.15
C THR A 41 9.28 12.82 10.78
N THR A 42 8.81 12.56 9.55
CA THR A 42 7.47 12.97 9.10
C THR A 42 6.38 12.29 9.91
N SER A 43 6.53 11.02 10.30
CA SER A 43 5.52 10.34 11.11
C SER A 43 5.37 10.93 12.52
N LEU A 44 6.43 11.54 13.06
CA LEU A 44 6.38 12.26 14.34
C LEU A 44 5.75 13.66 14.22
N VAL A 45 5.96 14.34 13.09
CA VAL A 45 5.43 15.70 12.86
C VAL A 45 3.99 15.67 12.35
N GLN A 46 3.64 14.70 11.51
CA GLN A 46 2.34 14.56 10.85
C GLN A 46 1.77 13.14 11.04
N PRO A 47 1.50 12.71 12.29
CA PRO A 47 1.09 11.33 12.57
C PRO A 47 -0.24 10.93 11.93
N SER A 48 -1.18 11.87 11.76
CA SER A 48 -2.46 11.60 11.07
C SER A 48 -2.25 11.25 9.60
N GLU A 49 -1.34 11.92 8.91
CA GLU A 49 -1.02 11.63 7.51
C GLU A 49 -0.30 10.29 7.38
N ASP A 50 0.65 10.01 8.28
CA ASP A 50 1.33 8.71 8.35
C ASP A 50 0.33 7.56 8.54
N PHE A 51 -0.61 7.73 9.48
CA PHE A 51 -1.67 6.76 9.74
C PHE A 51 -2.58 6.55 8.52
N ASP A 52 -3.01 7.64 7.87
CA ASP A 52 -3.89 7.56 6.71
C ASP A 52 -3.22 6.84 5.54
N VAL A 53 -1.96 7.14 5.26
CA VAL A 53 -1.23 6.48 4.17
C VAL A 53 -0.88 5.03 4.53
N ASN A 54 -0.26 4.80 5.70
CA ASN A 54 0.33 3.51 6.04
C ASN A 54 -0.70 2.51 6.56
N LEU A 55 -1.62 2.93 7.44
CA LEU A 55 -2.60 2.01 8.01
C LEU A 55 -3.88 1.96 7.20
N ARG A 56 -4.54 3.10 6.99
CA ARG A 56 -5.80 3.14 6.23
C ARG A 56 -5.58 2.75 4.77
N GLY A 57 -4.49 3.20 4.15
CA GLY A 57 -4.12 2.77 2.80
C GLY A 57 -3.91 1.26 2.69
N THR A 58 -3.17 0.67 3.63
CA THR A 58 -2.99 -0.80 3.68
C THR A 58 -4.33 -1.51 3.89
N PHE A 59 -5.19 -1.01 4.77
CA PHE A 59 -6.52 -1.56 4.98
C PHE A 59 -7.35 -1.53 3.69
N ASN A 60 -7.32 -0.44 2.92
CA ASN A 60 -8.01 -0.34 1.63
C ASN A 60 -7.55 -1.41 0.64
N VAL A 61 -6.24 -1.66 0.54
CA VAL A 61 -5.67 -2.70 -0.34
C VAL A 61 -6.14 -4.10 0.09
N LEU A 62 -6.13 -4.37 1.39
CA LEU A 62 -6.57 -5.66 1.93
C LEU A 62 -8.08 -5.86 1.73
N GLU A 63 -8.90 -4.83 1.94
CA GLU A 63 -10.34 -4.89 1.66
C GLU A 63 -10.64 -5.08 0.18
N ALA A 64 -9.91 -4.40 -0.72
CA ALA A 64 -10.04 -4.61 -2.15
C ALA A 64 -9.75 -6.07 -2.54
N ALA A 65 -8.65 -6.64 -2.03
CA ALA A 65 -8.30 -8.03 -2.24
C ALA A 65 -9.39 -8.97 -1.69
N ARG A 66 -9.88 -8.73 -0.45
CA ARG A 66 -10.93 -9.55 0.17
C ARG A 66 -12.26 -9.50 -0.59
N ARG A 67 -12.71 -8.29 -0.98
CA ARG A 67 -13.98 -8.07 -1.68
C ARG A 67 -13.96 -8.58 -3.12
N SER A 68 -12.78 -8.77 -3.72
CA SER A 68 -12.66 -9.34 -5.06
C SER A 68 -13.23 -10.76 -5.19
N GLY A 69 -13.43 -11.48 -4.06
CA GLY A 69 -13.81 -12.88 -4.03
C GLY A 69 -12.71 -13.83 -4.53
N ARG A 70 -11.55 -13.29 -4.92
CA ARG A 70 -10.38 -14.03 -5.39
C ARG A 70 -9.39 -14.11 -4.24
N ARG A 71 -8.72 -15.25 -4.09
CA ARG A 71 -7.63 -15.41 -3.12
C ARG A 71 -6.35 -14.75 -3.65
N ILE A 72 -6.35 -13.43 -3.75
CA ILE A 72 -5.22 -12.64 -4.28
C ILE A 72 -4.12 -12.57 -3.21
N PRO A 73 -2.91 -13.09 -3.45
CA PRO A 73 -1.79 -12.92 -2.53
C PRO A 73 -1.36 -11.45 -2.49
N VAL A 74 -1.11 -10.95 -1.28
CA VAL A 74 -0.61 -9.58 -1.04
C VAL A 74 0.78 -9.68 -0.40
N ILE A 75 1.76 -9.08 -1.06
CA ILE A 75 3.11 -8.90 -0.53
C ILE A 75 3.18 -7.48 0.03
N PHE A 76 3.34 -7.36 1.34
CA PHE A 76 3.37 -6.10 2.05
C PHE A 76 4.79 -5.73 2.48
N ALA A 77 5.22 -4.52 2.15
CA ALA A 77 6.51 -3.99 2.58
C ALA A 77 6.42 -3.43 4.00
N SER A 78 6.71 -4.28 5.00
CA SER A 78 6.86 -3.85 6.40
C SER A 78 8.23 -3.18 6.64
N THR A 79 8.55 -2.87 7.90
CA THR A 79 9.78 -2.17 8.29
C THR A 79 10.40 -2.75 9.55
N ASN A 80 11.73 -2.64 9.69
CA ASN A 80 12.42 -2.99 10.94
C ASN A 80 12.07 -2.06 12.11
N LYS A 81 11.42 -0.92 11.85
CA LYS A 81 10.99 0.02 12.90
C LYS A 81 9.92 -0.56 13.84
N VAL A 82 9.28 -1.67 13.46
CA VAL A 82 8.36 -2.41 14.33
C VAL A 82 9.03 -2.95 15.59
N TYR A 83 10.37 -3.13 15.57
CA TYR A 83 11.13 -3.56 16.74
C TYR A 83 11.39 -2.43 17.74
N GLY A 84 11.04 -1.18 17.40
CA GLY A 84 11.23 -0.03 18.29
C GLY A 84 12.69 0.43 18.37
N GLY A 85 13.05 1.02 19.51
CA GLY A 85 14.45 1.31 19.84
C GLY A 85 15.18 0.01 20.12
N LEU A 86 16.34 -0.17 19.49
CA LEU A 86 17.25 -1.27 19.75
C LEU A 86 18.38 -0.74 20.64
N PRO A 87 18.22 -0.68 21.98
CA PRO A 87 19.23 -0.10 22.86
C PRO A 87 20.51 -0.94 22.98
N ASP A 88 20.47 -2.23 22.62
CA ASP A 88 21.57 -3.18 22.87
C ASP A 88 22.12 -3.84 21.58
N VAL A 89 22.04 -3.15 20.44
CA VAL A 89 22.93 -3.39 19.27
C VAL A 89 23.63 -2.11 18.86
#